data_AF-A0A0A9H824-F1
#
_entry.id   AF-A0A0A9H824-F1
#
_cell.length_a   1.000
_cell.length_b   1.000
_cell.length_c   1.000
_cell.angle_alpha   90.00
_cell.angle_beta   90.00
_cell.angle_gamma   90.00
#
_symmetry.space_group_name_H-M   'P 1'
#
loop_
_entity.id
_entity.type
_entity.pdbx_description
1 polymer ?
#
loop_
_entity_poly.entity_id
_entity_poly.type
_entity_poly.pdbx_seq_one_letter_code
_entity_poly.pdbx_strand_id
1 'polypeptide(L)'
;MNMFNDRSSVFSGHHSSPFDAANQTGRTRVDGKEFFRQVRNRLSYEQFSAFLANVKELNAHRQTKEETLRKADEIFGPENKDLYNIFGSLITRNIS
;
A
#
# COMPACT_ATOMS: atom_id res chain seq x y z
N MET A 1 -3.01 53.97 33.98
CA MET A 1 -2.77 52.58 34.43
C MET A 1 -3.77 51.66 33.75
N ASN A 2 -3.24 50.74 32.91
CA ASN A 2 -3.81 49.55 32.25
C ASN A 2 -5.27 49.60 31.75
N MET A 3 -5.58 49.93 30.47
CA MET A 3 -5.26 49.22 29.21
C MET A 3 -5.70 47.75 29.17
N PHE A 4 -6.87 47.56 28.55
CA PHE A 4 -7.35 46.32 27.95
C PHE A 4 -6.27 45.74 27.03
N ASN A 5 -5.93 44.46 27.19
CA ASN A 5 -5.52 43.68 26.03
C ASN A 5 -6.13 42.29 26.08
N ASP A 6 -7.00 42.13 25.11
CA ASP A 6 -7.72 40.96 24.71
C ASP A 6 -6.76 39.80 24.43
N ARG A 7 -7.27 38.62 24.76
CA ARG A 7 -6.59 37.34 24.82
C ARG A 7 -6.13 36.91 23.42
N SER A 8 -4.89 37.29 23.08
CA SER A 8 -3.97 36.59 22.17
C SER A 8 -4.67 35.75 21.09
N SER A 9 -5.10 36.43 20.03
CA SER A 9 -5.33 35.83 18.72
C SER A 9 -3.98 35.39 18.13
N VAL A 10 -3.61 34.13 18.34
CA VAL A 10 -2.56 33.44 17.58
C VAL A 10 -2.88 31.95 17.56
N PHE A 11 -3.88 31.57 16.78
CA PHE A 11 -3.85 30.26 16.11
C PHE A 11 -3.53 30.54 14.65
N SER A 12 -2.24 30.78 14.42
CA SER A 12 -1.65 30.75 13.10
C SER A 12 -1.97 29.39 12.48
N GLY A 13 -2.58 29.42 11.29
CA GLY A 13 -2.85 28.21 10.53
C GLY A 13 -1.57 27.41 10.32
N HIS A 14 -1.60 26.16 10.78
CA HIS A 14 -0.64 25.16 10.35
C HIS A 14 -1.43 24.07 9.63
N HIS A 15 -1.56 24.23 8.32
CA HIS A 15 -1.91 23.17 7.40
C HIS A 15 -0.72 22.19 7.34
N SER A 16 -0.53 21.36 8.36
CA SER A 16 0.33 20.18 8.24
C SER A 16 -0.52 19.04 7.73
N SER A 17 -0.50 18.87 6.42
CA SER A 17 -0.89 17.62 5.77
C SER A 17 -0.12 16.46 6.45
N PRO A 18 -0.73 15.29 6.69
CA PRO A 18 -0.10 14.18 7.41
C PRO A 18 0.98 13.42 6.61
N PHE A 19 1.66 14.08 5.66
CA PHE A 19 2.67 13.47 4.80
C PHE A 19 4.10 13.52 5.37
N ASP A 20 4.33 14.19 6.51
CA ASP A 20 5.68 14.41 7.06
C ASP A 20 6.08 13.42 8.18
N ALA A 21 5.59 12.19 8.12
CA ALA A 21 6.15 11.06 8.88
C ALA A 21 7.08 10.22 8.00
N ALA A 22 7.83 10.86 7.10
CA ALA A 22 8.93 10.25 6.37
C ALA A 22 10.22 10.41 7.16
N ASN A 23 10.28 9.81 8.36
CA ASN A 23 11.56 9.64 9.02
C ASN A 23 11.66 8.27 9.68
N GLN A 24 12.78 7.63 9.36
CA GLN A 24 13.45 6.55 10.09
C GLN A 24 13.30 5.13 9.52
N THR A 25 14.44 4.65 9.04
CA THR A 25 14.88 3.26 8.87
C THR A 25 14.70 2.59 7.50
N GLY A 26 15.59 2.96 6.57
CA GLY A 26 16.58 2.00 6.06
C GLY A 26 16.11 0.59 5.72
N ARG A 27 15.25 0.46 4.73
CA ARG A 27 15.24 -0.60 3.69
C ARG A 27 14.04 -0.29 2.81
N THR A 28 14.24 -0.20 1.51
CA THR A 28 13.22 -0.31 0.46
C THR A 28 12.57 -1.71 0.50
N ARG A 29 12.03 -2.10 1.65
CA ARG A 29 11.08 -3.18 1.80
C ARG A 29 9.77 -2.50 1.43
N VAL A 30 9.24 -2.79 0.24
CA VAL A 30 7.87 -2.42 -0.05
C VAL A 30 7.04 -3.04 1.07
N ASP A 31 6.53 -2.20 1.96
CA ASP A 31 5.69 -2.65 3.06
C ASP A 31 4.46 -3.30 2.42
N GLY A 32 4.08 -4.50 2.87
CA GLY A 32 2.91 -5.19 2.32
C GLY A 32 1.69 -4.27 2.29
N LYS A 33 1.55 -3.41 3.30
CA LYS A 33 0.49 -2.41 3.39
C LYS A 33 0.56 -1.36 2.27
N GLU A 34 1.75 -0.85 1.97
CA GLU A 34 1.96 0.11 0.88
C GLU A 34 1.76 -0.52 -0.50
N PHE A 35 2.11 -1.79 -0.65
CA PHE A 35 1.79 -2.54 -1.86
C PHE A 35 0.27 -2.67 -2.05
N PHE A 36 -0.48 -3.12 -1.04
CA PHE A 36 -1.94 -3.23 -1.14
C PHE A 36 -2.61 -1.88 -1.40
N ARG A 37 -2.09 -0.78 -0.84
CA ARG A 37 -2.56 0.58 -1.12
C ARG A 37 -2.37 0.93 -2.61
N GLN A 38 -1.21 0.63 -3.18
CA GLN A 38 -0.93 0.87 -4.60
C GLN A 38 -1.81 0.03 -5.51
N VAL A 39 -1.94 -1.27 -5.24
CA VAL A 39 -2.78 -2.18 -6.04
C VAL A 39 -4.23 -1.69 -6.05
N ARG A 40 -4.78 -1.29 -4.89
CA ARG A 40 -6.15 -0.76 -4.78
C ARG A 40 -6.37 0.50 -5.60
N ASN A 41 -5.38 1.36 -5.70
CA ASN A 41 -5.49 2.63 -6.42
C ASN A 41 -5.33 2.47 -7.94
N ARG A 42 -4.69 1.39 -8.40
CA ARG A 42 -4.39 1.17 -9.83
C ARG A 42 -5.36 0.21 -10.51
N LEU A 43 -5.86 -0.79 -9.78
CA LEU A 43 -6.76 -1.79 -10.35
C LEU A 43 -8.21 -1.33 -10.27
N SER A 44 -9.02 -1.81 -11.23
CA SER A 44 -10.46 -1.75 -11.10
C SER A 44 -10.95 -2.55 -9.89
N TYR A 45 -12.18 -2.29 -9.44
CA TYR A 45 -12.77 -3.00 -8.32
C TYR A 45 -12.80 -4.52 -8.54
N GLU A 46 -13.14 -4.96 -9.75
CA GLU A 46 -13.21 -6.39 -10.11
C GLU A 46 -11.82 -7.03 -10.09
N GLN A 47 -10.82 -6.40 -10.70
CA GLN A 47 -9.44 -6.87 -10.67
C GLN A 47 -8.88 -6.91 -9.24
N PHE A 48 -9.16 -5.87 -8.44
CA PHE A 48 -8.72 -5.83 -7.05
C PHE A 48 -9.38 -6.94 -6.21
N SER A 49 -10.68 -7.18 -6.39
CA SER A 49 -11.40 -8.28 -5.74
C SER A 49 -10.83 -9.65 -6.13
N ALA A 50 -10.57 -9.86 -7.43
CA ALA A 50 -9.94 -11.08 -7.93
C ALA A 50 -8.53 -11.26 -7.33
N PHE A 51 -7.76 -10.18 -7.19
CA PHE A 51 -6.45 -10.21 -6.55
C PHE A 51 -6.53 -10.64 -5.08
N LEU A 52 -7.48 -10.09 -4.32
CA LEU A 52 -7.69 -10.50 -2.92
C LEU A 52 -8.09 -11.97 -2.79
N ALA A 53 -8.95 -12.47 -3.68
CA ALA A 53 -9.32 -13.88 -3.72
C ALA A 53 -8.08 -14.75 -3.99
N ASN A 54 -7.25 -14.36 -4.96
CA ASN A 54 -6.01 -15.07 -5.30
C ASN A 54 -5.04 -15.16 -4.10
N VAL A 55 -4.86 -14.06 -3.36
CA VAL A 55 -4.03 -14.03 -2.15
C VAL A 55 -4.62 -14.88 -1.02
N LYS A 56 -5.95 -14.88 -0.85
CA LYS A 56 -6.63 -15.73 0.14
C LYS A 56 -6.40 -17.22 -0.13
N GLU A 57 -6.47 -17.66 -1.38
CA GLU A 57 -6.21 -19.06 -1.76
C GLU A 57 -4.75 -19.47 -1.50
N LEU A 58 -3.79 -18.57 -1.77
CA LEU A 58 -2.38 -18.79 -1.44
C LEU A 58 -2.18 -18.93 0.07
N ASN A 59 -2.79 -18.03 0.87
CA ASN A 59 -2.69 -18.06 2.34
C ASN A 59 -3.41 -19.26 2.97
N ALA A 60 -4.45 -19.77 2.32
CA ALA A 60 -5.15 -21.00 2.72
C ALA A 60 -4.39 -22.28 2.34
N HIS A 61 -3.20 -22.15 1.73
CA HIS A 61 -2.42 -23.26 1.16
C HIS A 61 -3.21 -24.12 0.15
N ARG A 62 -4.25 -23.54 -0.47
CA ARG A 62 -5.09 -24.21 -1.48
C ARG A 62 -4.58 -24.02 -2.90
N GLN A 63 -3.54 -23.20 -3.08
CA GLN A 63 -2.94 -22.87 -4.37
C GLN A 63 -1.42 -22.78 -4.25
N THR A 64 -0.70 -23.19 -5.30
CA THR A 64 0.75 -23.06 -5.36
C THR A 64 1.18 -21.61 -5.62
N LYS A 65 2.44 -21.29 -5.30
CA LYS A 65 3.02 -19.97 -5.60
C LYS A 65 2.96 -19.67 -7.11
N GLU A 66 3.28 -20.66 -7.93
CA GLU A 66 3.33 -20.55 -9.38
C GLU A 66 1.94 -20.25 -9.98
N GLU A 67 0.91 -20.96 -9.51
CA GLU A 67 -0.47 -20.71 -9.92
C GLU A 67 -0.96 -19.33 -9.46
N THR A 68 -0.53 -18.89 -8.27
CA THR A 68 -0.85 -17.55 -7.75
C THR A 68 -0.20 -16.46 -8.60
N LEU A 69 1.04 -16.66 -9.03
CA LEU A 69 1.74 -15.74 -9.92
C LEU A 69 1.08 -15.66 -11.29
N ARG A 70 0.70 -16.80 -11.89
CA ARG A 70 0.00 -16.79 -13.19
C ARG A 70 -1.28 -15.97 -13.13
N LYS A 71 -2.12 -16.21 -12.12
CA LYS A 71 -3.36 -15.46 -11.91
C LYS A 71 -3.10 -13.97 -11.62
N ALA A 72 -2.04 -13.65 -10.89
CA ALA A 72 -1.68 -12.26 -10.62
C ALA A 72 -1.26 -11.53 -11.90
N ASP A 73 -0.52 -12.18 -12.81
CA ASP A 73 -0.15 -11.63 -14.12
C ASP A 73 -1.40 -11.29 -14.96
N GLU A 74 -2.38 -12.21 -15.00
CA GLU A 74 -3.67 -11.98 -15.68
C GLU A 74 -4.46 -10.83 -15.05
N ILE A 75 -4.51 -10.74 -13.73
CA ILE A 75 -5.27 -9.70 -13.01
C ILE A 75 -4.64 -8.31 -13.18
N PHE A 76 -3.32 -8.22 -13.05
CA PHE A 76 -2.59 -6.96 -13.20
C PHE A 76 -2.53 -6.51 -14.66
N GLY A 77 -2.43 -7.46 -15.57
CA GLY A 77 -2.30 -7.22 -16.99
C GLY A 77 -0.98 -6.54 -17.37
N PRO A 78 -0.78 -6.27 -18.67
CA PRO A 78 0.46 -5.70 -19.18
C PRO A 78 0.73 -4.27 -18.67
N GLU A 79 -0.31 -3.55 -18.26
CA GLU A 79 -0.22 -2.17 -17.78
C GLU A 79 0.36 -2.05 -16.37
N ASN A 80 0.28 -3.11 -15.55
CA ASN A 80 0.72 -3.09 -14.15
C ASN A 80 1.78 -4.17 -13.85
N LYS A 81 2.69 -4.41 -14.81
CA LYS A 81 3.78 -5.40 -14.65
C LYS A 81 4.71 -5.11 -13.47
N ASP A 82 4.83 -3.86 -13.05
CA ASP A 82 5.58 -3.51 -11.85
C ASP A 82 4.95 -4.13 -10.58
N LEU A 83 3.62 -4.15 -10.50
CA LEU A 83 2.90 -4.78 -9.38
C LEU A 83 3.17 -6.29 -9.34
N TYR A 84 3.26 -6.96 -10.50
CA TYR A 84 3.65 -8.37 -10.59
C TYR A 84 5.04 -8.62 -10.00
N ASN A 85 6.04 -7.86 -10.45
CA ASN A 85 7.43 -8.01 -10.00
C ASN A 85 7.58 -7.79 -8.48
N ILE A 86 6.88 -6.78 -7.95
CA ILE A 86 6.86 -6.49 -6.52
C ILE A 86 6.16 -7.63 -5.77
N PHE A 87 4.99 -8.09 -6.24
CA PHE A 87 4.24 -9.17 -5.62
C PHE A 87 5.05 -10.47 -5.56
N GLY A 88 5.70 -10.85 -6.66
CA GLY A 88 6.59 -12.02 -6.72
C GLY A 88 7.72 -11.95 -5.70
N SER A 89 8.33 -10.77 -5.56
CA SER A 89 9.35 -10.52 -4.54
C SER A 89 8.81 -10.63 -3.11
N LEU A 90 7.56 -10.22 -2.87
CA LEU A 90 6.90 -10.31 -1.56
C LEU A 90 6.59 -11.76 -1.17
N ILE A 91 5.96 -12.54 -2.04
CA ILE A 91 5.55 -13.92 -1.74
C ILE A 91 6.75 -14.87 -1.61
N THR A 92 7.83 -14.62 -2.35
CA THR A 92 9.05 -15.44 -2.31
C THR A 92 9.80 -15.26 -0.99
N ARG A 93 9.76 -14.04 -0.43
CA ARG A 93 10.44 -13.68 0.82
C ARG A 93 9.65 -13.99 2.09
N ASN A 94 8.32 -14.10 2.00
CA ASN A 94 7.45 -14.28 3.18
C ASN A 94 7.08 -15.75 3.43
N ILE A 95 7.12 -16.59 2.40
CA ILE A 95 6.82 -18.02 2.48
C ILE A 95 8.13 -18.80 2.40
N SER A 96 9.01 -18.60 3.41
CA SER A 96 10.18 -19.44 3.68
C SER A 96 9.88 -20.37 4.84
#